data_AF-A0A087SX73-F1
#
_entry.id   AF-A0A087SX73-F1
#
_cell.length_a   1.000
_cell.length_b   1.000
_cell.length_c   1.000
_cell.angle_alpha   90.00
_cell.angle_beta   90.00
_cell.angle_gamma   90.00
#
_symmetry.space_group_name_H-M   'P 1'
#
loop_
_entity.id
_entity.type
_entity.pdbx_description
1 polymer ?
#
loop_
_entity_poly.entity_id
_entity_poly.type
_entity_poly.pdbx_seq_one_letter_code
_entity_poly.pdbx_strand_id
1 'polypeptide(L)'
;MVNKVIQAHQWSDRVIREVERRDWKVRGNVLKKTVKIVVTPNVQKEVRKHFNCLYLEGAELEDQGEDGTVLTHWEKRLFENEAMTGTHTQNPVYSRITLALMQDTGWYAPNYAMAQELKWGKNLGCDFAFKSCKDWIDSRRSRGESIHPYCDKVKKDPLETECTDSRDSVALCNLVEYPKELHPIFQNFDYIPGVPSSEIGKYGGSVSLADYCPYIQEFTWKSNNIVVRGSQCQFPENMPQPEKNFALEYYGPGSKCFNHNKEMWEERTCQQVRQWQ
;
A
#
# COMPACT_ATOMS: atom_id res chain seq x y z
N MET A 1 1.29 34.68 0.93
CA MET A 1 2.50 34.86 1.77
C MET A 1 3.14 33.48 1.94
N VAL A 2 4.47 33.34 1.80
CA VAL A 2 5.15 32.05 2.03
C VAL A 2 5.38 31.91 3.53
N ASN A 3 4.92 30.80 4.12
CA ASN A 3 5.17 30.49 5.51
C ASN A 3 6.57 29.87 5.64
N LYS A 4 7.48 30.59 6.31
CA LYS A 4 8.89 30.22 6.43
C LYS A 4 9.14 28.98 7.30
N VAL A 5 8.19 28.57 8.15
CA VAL A 5 8.33 27.40 9.03
C VAL A 5 8.10 26.09 8.27
N ILE A 6 7.15 26.11 7.33
CA ILE A 6 6.75 24.94 6.52
C ILE A 6 7.22 25.04 5.06
N GLN A 7 8.00 26.08 4.73
CA GLN A 7 8.50 26.39 3.38
C GLN A 7 7.45 26.35 2.26
N ALA A 8 6.18 26.60 2.58
CA ALA A 8 5.06 26.50 1.64
C ALA A 8 4.20 27.76 1.61
N HIS A 9 3.39 27.94 0.57
CA HIS A 9 2.40 29.00 0.53
C HIS A 9 1.40 28.83 1.67
N GLN A 10 1.12 29.92 2.40
CA GLN A 10 0.12 29.91 3.45
C GLN A 10 -1.26 29.59 2.87
N TRP A 11 -1.87 28.51 3.34
CA TRP A 11 -3.23 28.11 3.00
C TRP A 11 -4.23 28.53 4.09
N SER A 12 -5.53 28.39 3.79
CA SER A 12 -6.61 28.56 4.76
C SER A 12 -7.21 27.21 5.13
N ASP A 13 -8.01 27.19 6.20
CA ASP A 13 -8.79 26.01 6.65
C ASP A 13 -9.85 25.54 5.63
N ARG A 14 -10.03 26.27 4.53
CA ARG A 14 -10.86 25.83 3.39
C ARG A 14 -10.10 24.92 2.41
N VAL A 15 -8.77 24.86 2.52
CA VAL A 15 -7.91 24.09 1.61
C VAL A 15 -7.28 22.92 2.35
N ILE A 16 -6.52 23.20 3.42
CA ILE A 16 -5.91 22.17 4.26
C ILE A 16 -6.33 22.41 5.71
N ARG A 17 -6.73 21.33 6.39
CA ARG A 17 -7.05 21.34 7.82
C ARG A 17 -6.20 20.33 8.56
N GLU A 18 -5.90 20.64 9.81
CA GLU A 18 -5.29 19.69 10.73
C GLU A 18 -6.39 18.97 11.53
N VAL A 19 -6.27 17.66 11.66
CA VAL A 19 -7.23 16.79 12.35
C VAL A 19 -6.49 15.83 13.27
N GLU A 20 -6.98 15.66 14.50
CA GLU A 20 -6.45 14.71 15.49
C GLU A 20 -7.25 13.40 15.44
N ARG A 21 -6.60 12.30 15.02
CA ARG A 21 -7.11 10.93 15.17
C ARG A 21 -6.79 10.44 16.58
N ARG A 22 -7.80 10.37 17.46
CA ARG A 22 -7.62 10.11 18.90
C ARG A 22 -7.45 8.65 19.28
N ASP A 23 -7.96 7.74 18.45
CA ASP A 23 -7.99 6.31 18.71
C ASP A 23 -6.98 5.56 17.82
N TRP A 24 -5.77 6.12 17.68
CA TRP A 24 -4.72 5.51 16.84
C TRP A 24 -4.07 4.34 17.56
N LYS A 25 -4.55 3.12 17.30
CA LYS A 25 -4.03 1.91 17.96
C LYS A 25 -2.62 1.59 17.50
N VAL A 26 -1.75 1.31 18.46
CA VAL A 26 -0.37 0.84 18.26
C VAL A 26 -0.11 -0.35 19.20
N ARG A 27 1.09 -0.93 19.15
CA ARG A 27 1.46 -2.07 20.00
C ARG A 27 1.25 -1.73 21.48
N GLY A 28 0.34 -2.44 22.13
CA GLY A 28 0.01 -2.29 23.55
C GLY A 28 -0.53 -0.92 24.00
N ASN A 29 -0.86 0.00 23.09
CA ASN A 29 -1.30 1.36 23.47
C ASN A 29 -2.24 1.99 22.43
N VAL A 30 -2.86 3.11 22.80
CA VAL A 30 -3.65 3.98 21.91
C VAL A 30 -3.07 5.38 22.01
N LEU A 31 -2.66 5.93 20.87
CA LEU A 31 -2.06 7.25 20.77
C LEU A 31 -2.95 8.20 19.99
N LYS A 32 -2.57 9.48 20.01
CA LYS A 32 -3.13 10.51 19.15
C LYS A 32 -2.20 10.67 17.95
N LYS A 33 -2.76 10.66 16.73
CA LYS A 33 -2.04 11.01 15.50
C LYS A 33 -2.66 12.27 14.91
N THR A 34 -1.83 13.29 14.69
CA THR A 34 -2.25 14.52 14.01
C THR A 34 -1.96 14.38 12.52
N VAL A 35 -2.97 14.58 11.68
CA VAL A 35 -2.85 14.50 10.21
C VAL A 35 -3.27 15.82 9.58
N LYS A 36 -2.72 16.14 8.42
CA LYS A 36 -3.19 17.27 7.60
C LYS A 36 -3.94 16.73 6.40
N ILE A 37 -5.10 17.34 6.11
CA ILE A 37 -6.02 16.85 5.09
C ILE A 37 -6.38 17.95 4.11
N VAL A 38 -6.45 17.62 2.82
CA VAL A 38 -7.03 18.48 1.79
C VAL A 38 -8.56 18.36 1.85
N VAL A 39 -9.23 19.48 2.10
CA VAL A 39 -10.68 19.55 2.37
C VAL A 39 -11.47 20.27 1.27
N THR A 40 -10.89 20.39 0.08
CA THR A 40 -11.54 21.05 -1.04
C THR A 40 -12.74 20.23 -1.57
N PRO A 41 -13.76 20.88 -2.16
CA PRO A 41 -15.06 20.23 -2.39
C PRO A 41 -15.01 18.99 -3.29
N ASN A 42 -14.26 19.01 -4.39
CA ASN A 42 -14.18 17.85 -5.28
C ASN A 42 -13.30 16.74 -4.68
N VAL A 43 -12.21 17.10 -4.00
CA VAL A 43 -11.37 16.12 -3.29
C VAL A 43 -12.20 15.38 -2.25
N GLN A 44 -12.94 16.10 -1.39
CA GLN A 44 -13.85 15.50 -0.40
C GLN A 44 -14.86 14.56 -1.05
N LYS A 45 -15.49 14.98 -2.15
CA LYS A 45 -16.47 14.15 -2.87
C LYS A 45 -15.85 12.85 -3.38
N GLU A 46 -14.68 12.92 -4.01
CA GLU A 46 -14.05 11.74 -4.62
C GLU A 46 -13.45 10.80 -3.57
N VAL A 47 -12.86 11.29 -2.46
CA VAL A 47 -12.38 10.39 -1.39
C VAL A 47 -13.54 9.69 -0.66
N ARG A 48 -14.66 10.38 -0.39
CA ARG A 48 -15.85 9.75 0.20
C ARG A 48 -16.39 8.64 -0.67
N LYS A 49 -16.43 8.88 -2.00
CA LYS A 49 -16.85 7.89 -2.99
C LYS A 49 -15.86 6.72 -3.06
N HIS A 50 -14.55 7.00 -3.05
CA HIS A 50 -13.50 6.00 -3.16
C HIS A 50 -13.53 5.03 -1.98
N PHE A 51 -13.46 5.53 -0.74
CA PHE A 51 -13.45 4.70 0.46
C PHE A 51 -14.85 4.18 0.86
N ASN A 52 -15.92 4.65 0.21
CA ASN A 52 -17.30 4.43 0.65
C ASN A 52 -17.54 4.90 2.11
N CYS A 53 -17.12 6.14 2.38
CA CYS A 53 -17.19 6.75 3.70
C CYS A 53 -17.78 8.17 3.61
N LEU A 54 -19.07 8.33 3.95
CA LEU A 54 -19.79 9.61 3.75
C LEU A 54 -19.27 10.78 4.59
N TYR A 55 -18.63 10.50 5.72
CA TYR A 55 -18.16 11.50 6.69
C TYR A 55 -16.65 11.72 6.65
N LEU A 56 -15.93 11.12 5.70
CA LEU A 56 -14.51 11.41 5.48
C LEU A 56 -14.32 12.91 5.19
N GLU A 57 -13.43 13.57 5.93
CA GLU A 57 -13.32 15.03 5.91
C GLU A 57 -12.45 15.56 4.77
N GLY A 58 -11.62 14.71 4.17
CA GLY A 58 -10.66 15.10 3.13
C GLY A 58 -9.68 13.98 2.77
N ALA A 59 -8.72 14.29 1.91
CA ALA A 59 -7.60 13.41 1.57
C ALA A 59 -6.40 13.72 2.47
N GLU A 60 -5.85 12.72 3.18
CA GLU A 60 -4.66 12.91 4.02
C GLU A 60 -3.43 13.21 3.15
N LEU A 61 -2.63 14.16 3.61
CA LEU A 61 -1.32 14.49 3.05
C LEU A 61 -0.24 13.75 3.83
N GLU A 62 0.81 13.38 3.11
CA GLU A 62 1.98 12.71 3.65
C GLU A 62 2.62 13.53 4.79
N ASP A 63 2.87 12.85 5.91
CA ASP A 63 3.45 13.43 7.13
C ASP A 63 4.87 12.90 7.44
N GLN A 64 5.40 12.02 6.58
CA GLN A 64 6.77 11.48 6.66
C GLN A 64 7.62 11.84 5.44
N GLY A 65 8.94 11.62 5.55
CA GLY A 65 9.90 11.93 4.49
C GLY A 65 10.60 13.27 4.69
N GLU A 66 11.23 13.77 3.63
CA GLU A 66 11.94 15.06 3.62
C GLU A 66 11.00 16.22 3.28
N ASP A 67 11.51 17.46 3.35
CA ASP A 67 10.74 18.69 3.06
C ASP A 67 10.06 18.67 1.67
N GLY A 68 10.61 17.93 0.70
CA GLY A 68 10.01 17.76 -0.63
C GLY A 68 8.85 16.76 -0.70
N THR A 69 8.65 15.95 0.35
CA THR A 69 7.65 14.88 0.41
C THR A 69 6.48 15.26 1.31
N VAL A 70 6.79 15.81 2.47
CA VAL A 70 5.82 16.17 3.51
C VAL A 70 4.90 17.29 2.98
N LEU A 71 3.58 17.12 3.11
CA LEU A 71 2.54 18.07 2.67
C LEU A 71 2.38 18.30 1.16
N THR A 72 3.24 17.70 0.33
CA THR A 72 3.20 17.87 -1.14
C THR A 72 2.64 16.63 -1.85
N HIS A 73 2.50 15.52 -1.13
CA HIS A 73 2.02 14.23 -1.64
C HIS A 73 0.84 13.72 -0.83
N TRP A 74 0.08 12.79 -1.43
CA TRP A 74 -0.94 12.03 -0.73
C TRP A 74 -0.31 11.03 0.25
N GLU A 75 -0.97 10.85 1.39
CA GLU A 75 -0.62 9.88 2.42
C GLU A 75 -0.52 8.46 1.84
N LYS A 76 0.69 7.90 1.81
CA LYS A 76 0.92 6.63 1.12
C LYS A 76 0.18 5.47 1.76
N ARG A 77 -0.06 5.47 3.08
CA ARG A 77 -0.89 4.46 3.75
C ARG A 77 -2.30 4.38 3.15
N LEU A 78 -2.88 5.52 2.79
CA LEU A 78 -4.27 5.60 2.28
C LEU A 78 -4.39 5.47 0.78
N PHE A 79 -3.35 5.82 0.03
CA PHE A 79 -3.43 5.94 -1.43
C PHE A 79 -2.42 5.08 -2.20
N GLU A 80 -1.45 4.47 -1.51
CA GLU A 80 -0.46 3.50 -2.03
C GLU A 80 0.10 3.82 -3.42
N ASN A 81 -0.45 3.24 -4.50
CA ASN A 81 0.01 3.43 -5.88
C ASN A 81 -0.65 4.59 -6.61
N GLU A 82 -1.31 5.52 -5.91
CA GLU A 82 -1.72 6.78 -6.51
C GLU A 82 -0.48 7.59 -6.96
N ALA A 83 -0.56 8.17 -8.15
CA ALA A 83 0.55 8.82 -8.83
C ALA A 83 1.18 10.00 -8.05
N MET A 84 0.44 10.60 -7.12
CA MET A 84 0.88 11.72 -6.28
C MET A 84 1.27 11.29 -4.86
N THR A 85 1.56 10.01 -4.61
CA THR A 85 2.19 9.56 -3.37
C THR A 85 3.71 9.80 -3.38
N GLY A 86 4.32 9.96 -2.20
CA GLY A 86 5.69 10.45 -2.04
C GLY A 86 6.84 9.53 -2.49
N THR A 87 6.55 8.39 -3.12
CA THR A 87 7.55 7.46 -3.65
C THR A 87 7.09 6.83 -4.95
N HIS A 88 8.04 6.52 -5.83
CA HIS A 88 7.74 5.74 -7.03
C HIS A 88 7.22 4.35 -6.66
N THR A 89 5.95 4.12 -6.97
CA THR A 89 5.33 2.80 -6.97
C THR A 89 5.41 2.18 -8.36
N GLN A 90 5.38 0.85 -8.40
CA GLN A 90 5.12 0.18 -9.67
C GLN A 90 3.67 0.49 -10.06
N ASN A 91 3.44 0.87 -11.32
CA ASN A 91 2.11 1.11 -11.87
C ASN A 91 1.35 2.27 -11.18
N PRO A 92 1.85 3.51 -11.30
CA PRO A 92 1.19 4.68 -10.74
C PRO A 92 -0.20 4.88 -11.36
N VAL A 93 -1.18 5.16 -10.50
CA VAL A 93 -2.58 5.38 -10.87
C VAL A 93 -2.89 6.87 -10.80
N TYR A 94 -3.22 7.46 -11.95
CA TYR A 94 -3.76 8.81 -12.04
C TYR A 94 -5.26 8.78 -11.73
N SER A 95 -5.58 8.87 -10.45
CA SER A 95 -6.93 8.63 -9.94
C SER A 95 -7.83 9.85 -10.08
N ARG A 96 -9.14 9.64 -9.85
CA ARG A 96 -10.13 10.72 -9.73
C ARG A 96 -9.80 11.70 -8.61
N ILE A 97 -9.04 11.28 -7.58
CA ILE A 97 -8.68 12.12 -6.43
C ILE A 97 -7.66 13.19 -6.85
N THR A 98 -6.62 12.81 -7.59
CA THR A 98 -5.65 13.77 -8.15
C THR A 98 -6.30 14.70 -9.17
N LEU A 99 -7.18 14.19 -10.03
CA LEU A 99 -7.95 15.05 -10.93
C LEU A 99 -8.85 16.03 -10.18
N ALA A 100 -9.46 15.60 -9.07
CA ALA A 100 -10.28 16.48 -8.23
C ALA A 100 -9.45 17.60 -7.59
N LEU A 101 -8.24 17.31 -7.11
CA LEU A 101 -7.32 18.35 -6.65
C LEU A 101 -7.01 19.34 -7.78
N MET A 102 -6.65 18.84 -8.97
CA MET A 102 -6.36 19.68 -10.13
C MET A 102 -7.54 20.59 -10.49
N GLN A 103 -8.77 20.08 -10.47
CA GLN A 103 -9.97 20.88 -10.70
C GLN A 103 -10.16 21.95 -9.60
N ASP A 104 -9.98 21.58 -8.33
CA ASP A 104 -10.15 22.48 -7.19
C ASP A 104 -9.12 23.62 -7.17
N THR A 105 -7.98 23.47 -7.85
CA THR A 105 -7.02 24.59 -8.05
C THR A 105 -7.58 25.71 -8.93
N GLY A 106 -8.58 25.40 -9.78
CA GLY A 106 -9.10 26.32 -10.80
C GLY A 106 -8.22 26.48 -12.04
N TRP A 107 -7.06 25.80 -12.11
CA TRP A 107 -6.16 25.88 -13.28
C TRP A 107 -6.50 24.87 -14.37
N TYR A 108 -7.21 23.79 -14.03
CA TYR A 108 -7.44 22.66 -14.92
C TYR A 108 -8.92 22.31 -15.03
N ALA A 109 -9.32 21.84 -16.21
CA ALA A 109 -10.61 21.21 -16.47
C ALA A 109 -10.40 19.72 -16.81
N PRO A 110 -10.25 18.85 -15.80
CA PRO A 110 -9.87 17.46 -16.03
C PRO A 110 -11.01 16.63 -16.63
N ASN A 111 -10.65 15.72 -17.54
CA ASN A 111 -11.58 14.71 -18.05
C ASN A 111 -11.58 13.47 -17.14
N TYR A 112 -12.54 13.42 -16.23
CA TYR A 112 -12.70 12.29 -15.30
C TYR A 112 -12.98 10.93 -15.97
N ALA A 113 -13.37 10.89 -17.25
CA ALA A 113 -13.54 9.63 -17.99
C ALA A 113 -12.19 8.95 -18.28
N MET A 114 -11.08 9.70 -18.24
CA MET A 114 -9.73 9.17 -18.40
C MET A 114 -9.07 8.80 -17.06
N ALA A 115 -9.75 9.03 -15.94
CA ALA A 115 -9.21 8.67 -14.63
C ALA A 115 -9.04 7.16 -14.52
N GLN A 116 -7.89 6.73 -14.03
CA GLN A 116 -7.64 5.34 -13.72
C GLN A 116 -8.32 4.96 -12.40
N GLU A 117 -8.70 3.69 -12.29
CA GLU A 117 -9.30 3.17 -11.06
C GLU A 117 -8.22 2.86 -10.04
N LEU A 118 -8.21 3.62 -8.93
CA LEU A 118 -7.43 3.26 -7.76
C LEU A 118 -8.15 2.11 -7.04
N LYS A 119 -7.50 0.95 -6.93
CA LYS A 119 -8.06 -0.21 -6.23
C LYS A 119 -7.77 -0.16 -4.73
N TRP A 120 -6.58 0.31 -4.36
CA TRP A 120 -6.17 0.43 -2.97
C TRP A 120 -7.16 1.27 -2.17
N GLY A 121 -7.64 0.74 -1.04
CA GLY A 121 -8.58 1.45 -0.16
C GLY A 121 -10.03 1.51 -0.67
N LYS A 122 -10.31 1.10 -1.91
CA LYS A 122 -11.64 1.27 -2.50
C LYS A 122 -12.69 0.46 -1.74
N ASN A 123 -13.78 1.12 -1.33
CA ASN A 123 -14.88 0.55 -0.56
C ASN A 123 -14.49 -0.08 0.80
N LEU A 124 -13.30 0.21 1.33
CA LEU A 124 -12.84 -0.36 2.60
C LEU A 124 -13.46 0.33 3.84
N GLY A 125 -14.22 1.40 3.63
CA GLY A 125 -14.98 2.09 4.66
C GLY A 125 -14.14 3.05 5.51
N CYS A 126 -14.82 3.69 6.46
CA CYS A 126 -14.23 4.73 7.28
C CYS A 126 -13.18 4.21 8.26
N ASP A 127 -13.30 2.96 8.70
CA ASP A 127 -12.31 2.35 9.60
C ASP A 127 -10.93 2.27 8.93
N PHE A 128 -10.87 1.96 7.64
CA PHE A 128 -9.61 1.98 6.88
C PHE A 128 -9.02 3.39 6.80
N ALA A 129 -9.87 4.39 6.54
CA ALA A 129 -9.44 5.77 6.35
C ALA A 129 -8.93 6.41 7.66
N PHE A 130 -9.67 6.23 8.76
CA PHE A 130 -9.46 6.98 10.01
C PHE A 130 -8.50 6.33 11.00
N LYS A 131 -8.37 5.01 10.96
CA LYS A 131 -7.67 4.25 12.00
C LYS A 131 -6.33 3.76 11.49
N SER A 132 -5.49 3.32 12.43
CA SER A 132 -4.21 2.70 12.10
C SER A 132 -4.41 1.38 11.37
N CYS A 133 -3.41 0.97 10.59
CA CYS A 133 -3.40 -0.36 9.98
C CYS A 133 -3.43 -1.48 11.03
N LYS A 134 -2.90 -1.24 12.23
CA LYS A 134 -3.07 -2.17 13.36
C LYS A 134 -4.54 -2.41 13.69
N ASP A 135 -5.34 -1.35 13.85
CA ASP A 135 -6.76 -1.50 14.18
C ASP A 135 -7.51 -2.23 13.06
N TRP A 136 -7.17 -1.95 11.79
CA TRP A 136 -7.69 -2.71 10.65
C TRP A 136 -7.36 -4.19 10.75
N ILE A 137 -6.08 -4.54 10.94
CA ILE A 137 -5.60 -5.93 11.02
C ILE A 137 -6.30 -6.66 12.17
N ASP A 138 -6.36 -6.06 13.36
CA ASP A 138 -6.99 -6.66 14.53
C ASP A 138 -8.52 -6.84 14.35
N SER A 139 -9.19 -5.82 13.79
CA SER A 139 -10.64 -5.86 13.54
C SER A 139 -11.01 -6.92 12.51
N ARG A 140 -10.23 -7.07 11.43
CA ARG A 140 -10.46 -8.11 10.41
C ARG A 140 -10.15 -9.49 10.96
N ARG A 141 -9.01 -9.66 11.64
CA ARG A 141 -8.59 -10.93 12.23
C ARG A 141 -9.60 -11.44 13.26
N SER A 142 -10.13 -10.58 14.13
CA SER A 142 -11.14 -10.97 15.13
C SER A 142 -12.45 -11.43 14.52
N ARG A 143 -12.78 -10.99 13.30
CA ARG A 143 -13.95 -11.42 12.52
C ARG A 143 -13.68 -12.62 11.60
N GLY A 144 -12.45 -13.14 11.57
CA GLY A 144 -12.04 -14.18 10.63
C GLY A 144 -12.05 -13.71 9.16
N GLU A 145 -11.96 -12.40 8.94
CA GLU A 145 -11.93 -11.79 7.62
C GLU A 145 -10.48 -11.60 7.15
N SER A 146 -10.29 -11.46 5.83
CA SER A 146 -8.97 -11.12 5.28
C SER A 146 -8.47 -9.78 5.83
N ILE A 147 -7.19 -9.75 6.20
CA ILE A 147 -6.50 -8.53 6.65
C ILE A 147 -6.01 -7.67 5.48
N HIS A 148 -6.15 -8.15 4.24
CA HIS A 148 -5.79 -7.40 3.06
C HIS A 148 -6.48 -6.01 3.02
N PRO A 149 -5.82 -4.99 2.46
CA PRO A 149 -4.57 -5.07 1.70
C PRO A 149 -3.29 -5.11 2.55
N TYR A 150 -3.40 -5.00 3.87
CA TYR A 150 -2.27 -5.19 4.79
C TYR A 150 -1.93 -6.68 4.95
N CYS A 151 -0.79 -6.97 5.58
CA CYS A 151 -0.29 -8.34 5.73
C CYS A 151 0.57 -8.51 6.99
N ASP A 152 0.82 -9.74 7.42
CA ASP A 152 1.57 -10.07 8.64
C ASP A 152 2.66 -11.13 8.42
N LYS A 153 2.99 -11.42 7.16
CA LYS A 153 3.99 -12.42 6.80
C LYS A 153 5.36 -11.78 6.69
N VAL A 154 6.29 -12.18 7.56
CA VAL A 154 7.66 -11.67 7.53
C VAL A 154 8.34 -12.06 6.22
N LYS A 155 8.91 -11.08 5.52
CA LYS A 155 9.72 -11.30 4.32
C LYS A 155 11.01 -12.05 4.70
N LYS A 156 11.17 -13.27 4.19
CA LYS A 156 12.32 -14.15 4.42
C LYS A 156 12.90 -14.67 3.11
N ASP A 157 14.02 -15.36 3.20
CA ASP A 157 14.62 -16.14 2.13
C ASP A 157 14.45 -17.64 2.46
N PRO A 158 13.84 -18.47 1.60
CA PRO A 158 13.26 -18.16 0.29
C PRO A 158 12.05 -17.22 0.38
N LEU A 159 11.87 -16.41 -0.68
CA LEU A 159 10.75 -15.47 -0.78
C LEU A 159 9.42 -16.23 -0.88
N GLU A 160 8.55 -16.02 0.09
CA GLU A 160 7.17 -16.48 0.02
C GLU A 160 6.31 -15.45 -0.73
N THR A 161 5.75 -15.85 -1.86
CA THR A 161 4.87 -15.01 -2.70
C THR A 161 3.40 -15.35 -2.50
N GLU A 162 2.55 -14.40 -2.84
CA GLU A 162 1.09 -14.53 -2.83
C GLU A 162 0.47 -13.63 -3.89
N CYS A 163 -0.82 -13.78 -4.16
CA CYS A 163 -1.52 -12.92 -5.11
C CYS A 163 -1.99 -11.62 -4.46
N THR A 164 -2.00 -10.53 -5.24
CA THR A 164 -2.77 -9.33 -4.89
C THR A 164 -4.26 -9.68 -4.74
N ASP A 165 -5.01 -8.87 -3.98
CA ASP A 165 -6.47 -9.04 -3.83
C ASP A 165 -7.20 -9.14 -5.17
N SER A 166 -6.74 -8.35 -6.15
CA SER A 166 -7.36 -8.30 -7.48
C SER A 166 -6.82 -9.38 -8.44
N ARG A 167 -5.88 -10.20 -7.95
CA ARG A 167 -5.23 -11.31 -8.63
C ARG A 167 -4.58 -10.92 -9.95
N ASP A 168 -4.20 -9.67 -10.11
CA ASP A 168 -3.54 -9.17 -11.33
C ASP A 168 -2.02 -9.21 -11.23
N SER A 169 -1.47 -9.55 -10.07
CA SER A 169 -0.03 -9.58 -9.85
C SER A 169 0.36 -10.63 -8.82
N VAL A 170 1.55 -11.19 -9.00
CA VAL A 170 2.29 -11.88 -7.94
C VAL A 170 2.90 -10.81 -7.04
N ALA A 171 2.82 -11.00 -5.73
CA ALA A 171 3.22 -10.02 -4.74
C ALA A 171 3.82 -10.71 -3.52
N LEU A 172 4.27 -9.90 -2.56
CA LEU A 172 4.77 -10.37 -1.27
C LEU A 172 4.40 -9.39 -0.18
N CYS A 173 4.34 -9.86 1.06
CA CYS A 173 4.22 -8.97 2.20
C CYS A 173 5.54 -8.23 2.44
N ASN A 174 5.50 -6.89 2.44
CA ASN A 174 6.70 -6.07 2.60
C ASN A 174 7.12 -5.84 4.07
N LEU A 175 6.74 -6.75 4.98
CA LEU A 175 7.07 -6.74 6.40
C LEU A 175 8.51 -7.21 6.63
N VAL A 176 9.32 -6.39 7.31
CA VAL A 176 10.74 -6.64 7.56
C VAL A 176 11.10 -6.41 9.03
N GLU A 177 12.24 -6.95 9.44
CA GLU A 177 12.87 -6.67 10.73
C GLU A 177 13.82 -5.47 10.62
N TYR A 178 13.75 -4.56 11.58
CA TYR A 178 14.64 -3.41 11.73
C TYR A 178 15.71 -3.69 12.80
N PRO A 179 16.91 -3.08 12.69
CA PRO A 179 17.97 -3.25 13.69
C PRO A 179 17.61 -2.75 15.09
N LYS A 180 16.62 -1.86 15.19
CA LYS A 180 16.14 -1.25 16.43
C LYS A 180 14.62 -1.25 16.43
N GLU A 181 14.03 -1.12 17.62
CA GLU A 181 12.60 -0.93 17.73
C GLU A 181 12.15 0.33 16.98
N LEU A 182 11.03 0.20 16.27
CA LEU A 182 10.36 1.33 15.64
C LEU A 182 9.80 2.27 16.71
N HIS A 183 9.65 3.54 16.35
CA HIS A 183 8.96 4.50 17.22
C HIS A 183 7.56 3.97 17.58
N PRO A 184 7.06 4.16 18.82
CA PRO A 184 5.78 3.58 19.26
C PRO A 184 4.61 3.84 18.33
N ILE A 185 4.56 5.01 17.67
CA ILE A 185 3.51 5.37 16.71
C ILE A 185 3.46 4.47 15.46
N PHE A 186 4.57 3.80 15.13
CA PHE A 186 4.76 2.91 13.97
C PHE A 186 4.82 1.42 14.35
N GLN A 187 4.64 1.08 15.63
CA GLN A 187 4.59 -0.33 16.05
C GLN A 187 3.18 -0.88 15.78
N ASN A 188 2.99 -1.50 14.61
CA ASN A 188 1.68 -1.83 14.05
C ASN A 188 1.13 -3.22 14.43
N PHE A 189 1.77 -3.94 15.37
CA PHE A 189 1.40 -5.32 15.73
C PHE A 189 1.47 -5.59 17.22
N ASP A 190 0.52 -6.36 17.75
CA ASP A 190 0.68 -7.06 19.04
C ASP A 190 1.18 -8.50 18.85
N TYR A 191 0.98 -9.07 17.66
CA TYR A 191 1.33 -10.43 17.30
C TYR A 191 1.70 -10.54 15.81
N ILE A 192 2.81 -11.21 15.53
CA ILE A 192 3.26 -11.60 14.19
C ILE A 192 3.57 -13.11 14.22
N PRO A 193 3.03 -13.92 13.30
CA PRO A 193 3.31 -15.36 13.26
C PRO A 193 4.81 -15.67 13.21
N GLY A 194 5.29 -16.45 14.18
CA GLY A 194 6.69 -16.91 14.24
C GLY A 194 7.70 -15.87 14.73
N VAL A 195 7.25 -14.71 15.25
CA VAL A 195 8.12 -13.69 15.86
C VAL A 195 7.91 -13.67 17.38
N PRO A 196 8.98 -13.73 18.20
CA PRO A 196 8.86 -13.62 19.66
C PRO A 196 8.27 -12.27 20.07
N SER A 197 7.45 -12.25 21.13
CA SER A 197 6.79 -11.02 21.60
C SER A 197 7.77 -9.91 21.99
N SER A 198 8.99 -10.24 22.43
CA SER A 198 10.06 -9.29 22.74
C SER A 198 10.58 -8.54 21.50
N GLU A 199 10.50 -9.17 20.32
CA GLU A 199 11.08 -8.64 19.09
C GLU A 199 10.08 -7.88 18.22
N ILE A 200 8.76 -8.02 18.46
CA ILE A 200 7.70 -7.43 17.60
C ILE A 200 7.89 -5.91 17.39
N GLY A 201 8.40 -5.19 18.39
CA GLY A 201 8.66 -3.75 18.28
C GLY A 201 9.64 -3.37 17.18
N LYS A 202 10.44 -4.32 16.68
CA LYS A 202 11.40 -4.15 15.58
C LYS A 202 10.80 -4.43 14.20
N TYR A 203 9.54 -4.85 14.10
CA TYR A 203 8.93 -5.25 12.84
C TYR A 203 7.97 -4.20 12.31
N GLY A 204 8.07 -3.90 11.01
CA GLY A 204 7.19 -3.00 10.30
C GLY A 204 7.31 -3.14 8.79
N GLY A 205 6.41 -2.47 8.06
CA GLY A 205 6.47 -2.38 6.61
C GLY A 205 7.73 -1.63 6.16
N SER A 206 8.40 -2.17 5.15
CA SER A 206 9.66 -1.63 4.60
C SER A 206 9.54 -0.23 3.97
N VAL A 207 8.32 0.24 3.70
CA VAL A 207 8.05 1.56 3.16
C VAL A 207 7.66 2.50 4.30
N SER A 208 8.57 3.38 4.68
CA SER A 208 8.37 4.31 5.80
C SER A 208 7.13 5.16 5.62
N LEU A 209 6.97 5.82 4.45
CA LEU A 209 5.83 6.68 4.10
C LEU A 209 4.45 6.03 4.25
N ALA A 210 4.37 4.71 4.28
CA ALA A 210 3.11 4.01 4.54
C ALA A 210 2.88 3.81 6.04
N ASP A 211 3.35 4.70 6.91
CA ASP A 211 3.28 4.57 8.38
C ASP A 211 3.93 3.28 8.92
N TYR A 212 4.90 2.71 8.21
CA TYR A 212 5.43 1.36 8.45
C TYR A 212 4.32 0.28 8.51
N CYS A 213 3.16 0.53 7.89
CA CYS A 213 2.12 -0.46 7.72
C CYS A 213 2.56 -1.44 6.63
N PRO A 214 2.68 -2.75 6.93
CA PRO A 214 3.02 -3.72 5.92
C PRO A 214 1.82 -4.07 5.05
N TYR A 215 2.06 -4.19 3.75
CA TYR A 215 1.05 -4.48 2.75
C TYR A 215 1.57 -5.43 1.67
N ILE A 216 0.63 -6.00 0.94
CA ILE A 216 0.92 -6.83 -0.23
C ILE A 216 1.45 -5.95 -1.35
N GLN A 217 2.74 -6.10 -1.63
CA GLN A 217 3.49 -5.25 -2.52
C GLN A 217 3.91 -6.03 -3.77
N GLU A 218 3.60 -5.46 -4.94
CA GLU A 218 4.12 -5.92 -6.24
C GLU A 218 5.64 -5.72 -6.28
N PHE A 219 6.36 -6.59 -7.01
CA PHE A 219 7.81 -6.52 -7.07
C PHE A 219 8.33 -6.77 -8.48
N THR A 220 9.61 -6.44 -8.68
CA THR A 220 10.33 -6.74 -9.91
C THR A 220 11.39 -7.79 -9.63
N TRP A 221 11.47 -8.80 -10.47
CA TRP A 221 12.56 -9.77 -10.47
C TRP A 221 13.83 -9.08 -10.98
N LYS A 222 14.91 -9.15 -10.19
CA LYS A 222 16.21 -8.59 -10.56
C LYS A 222 17.25 -9.70 -10.68
N SER A 223 18.13 -9.59 -11.67
CA SER A 223 19.32 -10.43 -11.82
C SER A 223 20.53 -9.51 -11.98
N ASN A 224 21.55 -9.68 -11.13
CA ASN A 224 22.72 -8.79 -11.08
C ASN A 224 22.34 -7.29 -11.01
N ASN A 225 21.36 -6.95 -10.16
CA ASN A 225 20.75 -5.62 -10.01
C ASN A 225 20.03 -5.04 -11.24
N ILE A 226 19.90 -5.79 -12.33
CA ILE A 226 19.13 -5.39 -13.51
C ILE A 226 17.71 -5.96 -13.40
N VAL A 227 16.70 -5.13 -13.63
CA VAL A 227 15.30 -5.57 -13.69
C VAL A 227 15.12 -6.48 -14.89
N VAL A 228 14.67 -7.71 -14.64
CA VAL A 228 14.44 -8.73 -15.67
C VAL A 228 12.98 -8.76 -16.08
N ARG A 229 12.06 -8.76 -15.10
CA ARG A 229 10.61 -8.73 -15.32
C ARG A 229 9.87 -8.16 -14.10
N GLY A 230 8.68 -7.61 -14.32
CA GLY A 230 7.72 -7.30 -13.26
C GLY A 230 6.95 -8.53 -12.78
N SER A 231 6.00 -8.32 -11.88
CA SER A 231 5.18 -9.38 -11.30
C SER A 231 3.71 -9.37 -11.74
N GLN A 232 3.30 -8.39 -12.55
CA GLN A 232 1.93 -8.30 -13.06
C GLN A 232 1.66 -9.33 -14.14
N CYS A 233 0.57 -10.08 -13.96
CA CYS A 233 0.21 -11.22 -14.78
C CYS A 233 -0.19 -10.84 -16.21
N GLN A 234 -0.66 -9.61 -16.44
CA GLN A 234 -1.28 -9.22 -17.70
C GLN A 234 -0.30 -8.76 -18.78
N PHE A 235 0.96 -8.51 -18.42
CA PHE A 235 1.99 -8.01 -19.33
C PHE A 235 2.80 -9.17 -19.91
N PRO A 236 2.71 -9.45 -21.23
CA PRO A 236 3.48 -10.52 -21.87
C PRO A 236 4.99 -10.40 -21.68
N GLU A 237 5.50 -9.18 -21.46
CA GLU A 237 6.92 -8.90 -21.20
C GLU A 237 7.42 -9.55 -19.89
N ASN A 238 6.50 -9.90 -18.98
CA ASN A 238 6.82 -10.58 -17.73
C ASN A 238 6.89 -12.11 -17.86
N MET A 239 6.69 -12.65 -19.07
CA MET A 239 6.81 -14.09 -19.34
C MET A 239 8.24 -14.57 -19.01
N PRO A 240 8.39 -15.57 -18.12
CA PRO A 240 9.70 -16.15 -17.86
C PRO A 240 10.21 -16.89 -19.10
N GLN A 241 11.53 -16.90 -19.28
CA GLN A 241 12.19 -17.69 -20.33
C GLN A 241 11.83 -19.17 -20.18
N PRO A 242 11.63 -19.93 -21.27
CA PRO A 242 11.19 -21.32 -21.21
C PRO A 242 12.04 -22.21 -20.29
N GLU A 243 13.36 -21.99 -20.24
CA GLU A 243 14.29 -22.76 -19.42
C GLU A 243 14.20 -22.44 -17.92
N LYS A 244 13.51 -21.35 -17.56
CA LYS A 244 13.29 -20.87 -16.19
C LYS A 244 11.80 -20.88 -15.79
N ASN A 245 10.90 -21.25 -16.70
CA ASN A 245 9.45 -21.27 -16.45
C ASN A 245 9.00 -22.59 -15.80
N PHE A 246 9.59 -22.94 -14.66
CA PHE A 246 9.33 -24.22 -14.00
C PHE A 246 7.90 -24.34 -13.46
N ALA A 247 7.27 -23.21 -13.14
CA ALA A 247 5.90 -23.15 -12.65
C ALA A 247 4.86 -23.10 -13.80
N LEU A 248 5.29 -23.20 -15.06
CA LEU A 248 4.43 -23.12 -16.25
C LEU A 248 3.55 -21.86 -16.25
N GLU A 249 4.11 -20.75 -15.80
CA GLU A 249 3.44 -19.45 -15.73
C GLU A 249 3.10 -18.96 -17.15
N TYR A 250 1.94 -18.32 -17.30
CA TYR A 250 1.55 -17.63 -18.53
C TYR A 250 1.16 -16.18 -18.23
N TYR A 251 1.85 -15.25 -18.89
CA TYR A 251 1.61 -13.82 -18.79
C TYR A 251 0.99 -13.29 -20.09
N GLY A 252 -0.13 -12.58 -19.98
CA GLY A 252 -0.80 -12.00 -21.13
C GLY A 252 -2.20 -11.47 -20.83
N PRO A 253 -2.91 -10.96 -21.85
CA PRO A 253 -4.24 -10.37 -21.67
C PRO A 253 -5.20 -11.36 -20.97
N GLY A 254 -5.76 -10.93 -19.84
CA GLY A 254 -6.69 -11.75 -19.05
C GLY A 254 -6.05 -12.69 -18.03
N SER A 255 -4.72 -12.82 -17.99
CA SER A 255 -4.03 -13.62 -16.98
C SER A 255 -4.31 -13.11 -15.56
N LYS A 256 -4.35 -14.06 -14.62
CA LYS A 256 -4.57 -13.83 -13.20
C LYS A 256 -3.60 -14.66 -12.36
N CYS A 257 -3.32 -14.19 -11.16
CA CYS A 257 -2.54 -14.88 -10.14
C CYS A 257 -3.42 -15.89 -9.38
N PHE A 258 -2.88 -17.08 -9.18
CA PHE A 258 -3.51 -18.16 -8.44
C PHE A 258 -2.61 -18.58 -7.27
N ASN A 259 -3.17 -18.52 -6.06
CA ASN A 259 -2.49 -19.06 -4.88
C ASN A 259 -2.48 -20.59 -5.00
N HIS A 260 -1.30 -21.18 -4.82
CA HIS A 260 -1.15 -22.62 -4.69
C HIS A 260 -1.32 -23.04 -3.22
N ASN A 261 -1.58 -24.33 -2.98
CA ASN A 261 -1.55 -24.88 -1.63
C ASN A 261 -0.09 -24.94 -1.13
N LYS A 262 0.11 -25.25 0.15
CA LYS A 262 1.45 -25.39 0.75
C LYS A 262 2.19 -26.67 0.31
N GLU A 263 1.64 -27.42 -0.63
CA GLU A 263 2.24 -28.68 -1.10
C GLU A 263 3.23 -28.37 -2.22
N MET A 264 4.33 -29.13 -2.24
CA MET A 264 5.33 -28.98 -3.30
C MET A 264 4.78 -29.50 -4.63
N TRP A 265 5.04 -28.75 -5.69
CA TRP A 265 4.66 -29.12 -7.05
C TRP A 265 5.73 -30.01 -7.65
N GLU A 266 5.29 -31.02 -8.40
CA GLU A 266 6.18 -31.94 -9.10
C GLU A 266 6.05 -31.75 -10.61
N GLU A 267 7.09 -31.21 -11.24
CA GLU A 267 7.21 -31.17 -12.69
C GLU A 267 7.70 -32.55 -13.18
N ARG A 268 6.89 -33.24 -13.98
CA ARG A 268 7.26 -34.50 -14.64
C ARG A 268 7.36 -34.32 -16.14
N THR A 269 8.51 -34.69 -16.69
CA THR A 269 8.69 -34.87 -18.14
C THR A 269 9.12 -36.30 -18.42
N CYS A 270 9.24 -36.68 -19.69
CA CYS A 270 9.74 -38.00 -20.07
C CYS A 270 11.21 -38.25 -19.64
N GLN A 271 11.96 -37.21 -19.26
CA GLN A 271 13.40 -37.29 -18.96
C GLN A 271 13.76 -36.88 -17.54
N GLN A 272 12.91 -36.14 -16.83
CA GLN A 272 13.21 -35.61 -15.50
C GLN A 272 11.96 -35.47 -14.63
N VAL A 273 12.19 -35.55 -13.32
CA VAL A 273 11.25 -35.20 -12.26
C VAL A 273 11.90 -34.10 -11.41
N ARG A 274 11.20 -32.97 -11.19
CA ARG A 274 11.67 -31.87 -10.34
C ARG A 274 10.59 -31.50 -9.33
N GLN A 275 10.98 -31.23 -8.09
CA GLN A 275 10.08 -30.77 -7.02
C GLN A 275 10.35 -29.29 -6.71
N TRP A 276 9.28 -28.53 -6.53
CA TRP A 276 9.31 -27.08 -6.30
C TRP A 276 8.42 -26.70 -5.13
N GLN A 277 8.90 -25.79 -4.28
CA GLN A 277 8.15 -25.18 -3.18
C GLN A 277 7.89 -23.70 -3.49
#